data_AF-A0A0F9FTD4-F1
#
_entry.id   AF-A0A0F9FTD4-F1
#
_cell.length_a   1.000
_cell.length_b   1.000
_cell.length_c   1.000
_cell.angle_alpha   90.00
_cell.angle_beta   90.00
_cell.angle_gamma   90.00
#
_symmetry.space_group_name_H-M   'P 1'
#
loop_
_entity.id
_entity.type
_entity.pdbx_description
1 polymer ?
#
loop_
_entity_poly.entity_id
_entity_poly.type
_entity_poly.pdbx_seq_one_letter_code
_entity_poly.pdbx_strand_id
1 'polypeptide(L)'
;MVFIFEKHVRTKYGKYTYISLGHNSYENGKSKRLWEVNIARKDKINERLPEIKRRFSKKPPKPQQFEFGLVYGLFSISKELDLIEIINQYTSKREQGFSVGEYITLLAINRAIALSSKSQVRK
;
A
#
# COMPACT_ATOMS: atom_id res chain seq x y z
N MET A 1 -31.12 -3.70 20.06
CA MET A 1 -31.45 -3.55 18.62
C MET A 1 -30.44 -2.62 17.95
N VAL A 2 -29.86 -3.04 16.81
CA VAL A 2 -28.95 -2.21 16.00
C VAL A 2 -29.75 -1.51 14.90
N PHE A 3 -29.49 -0.23 14.65
CA PHE A 3 -30.16 0.55 13.60
C PHE A 3 -29.26 1.65 13.05
N ILE A 4 -29.60 2.11 11.84
CA ILE A 4 -28.94 3.21 11.14
C ILE A 4 -29.77 4.48 11.36
N PHE A 5 -29.12 5.61 11.60
CA PHE A 5 -29.77 6.90 11.72
C PHE A 5 -28.90 8.04 11.20
N GLU A 6 -29.55 9.16 10.87
CA GLU A 6 -28.86 10.39 10.48
C GLU A 6 -28.54 11.23 11.71
N LYS A 7 -27.28 11.64 11.84
CA LYS A 7 -26.82 12.56 12.87
C LYS A 7 -26.49 13.91 12.26
N HIS A 8 -27.26 14.92 12.63
CA HIS A 8 -26.99 16.29 12.21
C HIS A 8 -26.04 16.97 13.21
N VAL A 9 -24.89 17.42 12.71
CA VAL A 9 -23.89 18.13 13.50
C VAL A 9 -23.79 19.55 12.97
N ARG A 10 -24.00 20.53 13.84
CA ARG A 10 -23.77 21.95 13.54
C ARG A 10 -22.36 22.32 13.99
N THR A 11 -21.59 22.90 13.08
CA THR A 11 -20.24 23.42 13.35
C THR A 11 -20.18 24.89 12.97
N LYS A 12 -19.10 25.60 13.36
CA LYS A 12 -18.87 27.00 12.95
C LYS A 12 -18.84 27.18 11.42
N TYR A 13 -18.53 26.13 10.65
CA TYR A 13 -18.35 26.15 9.20
C TYR A 13 -19.56 25.61 8.41
N GLY A 14 -20.61 25.16 9.09
CA GLY A 14 -21.82 24.65 8.44
C GLY A 14 -22.50 23.48 9.16
N LYS A 15 -23.59 23.00 8.57
CA LYS A 15 -24.37 21.84 9.02
C LYS A 15 -23.96 20.60 8.23
N TYR A 16 -23.47 19.59 8.92
CA TYR A 16 -23.10 18.30 8.33
C TYR A 16 -24.06 17.20 8.78
N THR A 17 -24.39 16.30 7.87
CA THR A 17 -25.20 15.12 8.17
C THR A 17 -24.34 13.87 8.05
N TYR A 18 -24.27 13.10 9.13
CA TYR A 18 -23.55 11.83 9.21
C TYR A 18 -24.54 10.68 9.20
N ILE A 19 -24.16 9.57 8.58
CA ILE A 19 -24.85 8.29 8.69
C ILE A 19 -24.13 7.49 9.76
N SER A 20 -24.86 7.09 10.80
CA SER A 20 -24.30 6.44 11.97
C SER A 20 -25.07 5.17 12.30
N LEU A 21 -24.35 4.14 12.75
CA LEU A 21 -24.93 2.97 13.38
C LEU A 21 -25.06 3.23 14.86
N GLY A 22 -26.12 2.75 15.47
CA GLY A 22 -26.08 2.60 16.91
C GLY A 22 -26.93 1.45 17.41
N HIS A 23 -26.68 1.13 18.66
CA HIS A 23 -27.28 -0.01 19.32
C HIS A 23 -27.99 0.45 20.58
N ASN A 24 -29.26 0.12 20.68
CA ASN A 24 -30.05 0.34 21.89
C ASN A 24 -30.16 -0.96 22.68
N SER A 25 -30.05 -0.84 24.00
CA SER A 25 -30.47 -1.86 24.96
C SER A 25 -31.64 -1.35 25.78
N TYR A 26 -32.47 -2.27 26.23
CA TYR A 26 -33.55 -2.00 27.17
C TYR A 26 -33.05 -2.29 28.59
N GLU A 27 -32.93 -1.23 29.39
CA GLU A 27 -32.57 -1.34 30.81
C GLU A 27 -33.62 -0.61 31.63
N ASN A 28 -34.20 -1.28 32.62
CA ASN A 28 -35.23 -0.74 33.52
C ASN A 28 -36.42 -0.10 32.77
N GLY A 29 -36.96 -0.79 31.76
CA GLY A 29 -38.16 -0.34 31.03
C GLY A 29 -37.95 0.85 30.09
N LYS A 30 -36.72 1.35 29.93
CA LYS A 30 -36.39 2.45 29.00
C LYS A 30 -35.31 2.00 28.01
N SER A 31 -35.50 2.34 26.74
CA SER A 31 -34.49 2.12 25.70
C SER A 31 -33.35 3.13 25.86
N LYS A 32 -32.13 2.67 26.17
CA LYS A 32 -30.90 3.49 26.23
C LYS A 32 -29.97 3.15 25.07
N ARG A 33 -29.29 4.17 24.52
CA ARG A 33 -28.23 3.99 23.51
C ARG A 33 -26.96 3.51 24.19
N LEU A 34 -26.48 2.32 23.84
CA LEU A 34 -25.23 1.76 24.37
C LEU A 34 -24.01 2.27 23.60
N TRP A 35 -24.08 2.26 22.27
CA TRP A 35 -22.98 2.74 21.44
C TRP A 35 -23.47 3.33 20.11
N GLU A 36 -22.62 4.19 19.56
CA GLU A 36 -22.79 4.84 18.27
C GLU A 36 -21.46 4.78 17.51
N VAL A 37 -21.51 4.40 16.23
CA VAL A 37 -20.36 4.41 15.32
C VAL A 37 -20.70 5.23 14.08
N ASN A 38 -19.92 6.27 13.81
CA ASN A 38 -20.07 7.08 12.60
C ASN A 38 -19.50 6.32 11.39
N ILE A 39 -20.33 6.12 10.36
CA ILE A 39 -19.93 5.39 9.15
C ILE A 39 -19.28 6.36 8.16
N ALA A 40 -20.01 7.41 7.79
CA ALA A 40 -19.56 8.43 6.84
C ALA A 40 -20.48 9.64 6.86
N ARG A 41 -20.03 10.75 6.26
CA ARG A 41 -20.94 11.87 5.95
C ARG A 41 -21.85 11.50 4.79
N LYS A 42 -23.10 11.97 4.82
CA LYS A 42 -24.13 11.68 3.81
C LYS A 42 -23.73 12.15 2.41
N ASP A 43 -23.04 13.28 2.31
CA ASP A 43 -22.52 13.82 1.05
C ASP A 43 -21.36 13.00 0.46
N LYS A 44 -20.63 12.24 1.29
CA LYS A 44 -19.47 11.43 0.88
C LYS A 44 -19.72 9.93 0.96
N ILE A 45 -20.97 9.51 1.11
CA ILE A 45 -21.31 8.09 1.32
C ILE A 45 -20.97 7.25 0.08
N ASN A 46 -21.19 7.79 -1.12
CA ASN A 46 -20.91 7.11 -2.40
C ASN A 46 -19.41 6.91 -2.60
N GLU A 47 -18.60 7.94 -2.30
CA GLU A 47 -17.14 7.87 -2.37
C GLU A 47 -16.56 6.85 -1.38
N ARG A 48 -17.15 6.76 -0.18
CA ARG A 48 -16.71 5.84 0.87
C ARG A 48 -17.32 4.44 0.79
N LEU A 49 -18.28 4.22 -0.10
CA LEU A 49 -18.96 2.94 -0.24
C LEU A 49 -17.99 1.77 -0.49
N PRO A 50 -16.93 1.90 -1.31
CA PRO A 50 -15.94 0.84 -1.49
C PRO A 50 -15.17 0.52 -0.21
N GLU A 51 -14.78 1.54 0.58
CA GLU A 51 -14.09 1.35 1.85
C GLU A 51 -14.99 0.71 2.91
N ILE A 52 -16.26 1.13 2.96
CA ILE A 52 -17.27 0.56 3.85
C ILE A 52 -17.47 -0.91 3.51
N LYS A 53 -17.71 -1.24 2.23
CA LYS A 53 -17.81 -2.63 1.75
C LYS A 53 -16.55 -3.44 2.08
N ARG A 54 -15.36 -2.84 1.97
CA ARG A 54 -14.09 -3.47 2.35
C ARG A 54 -14.00 -3.76 3.85
N ARG A 55 -14.37 -2.81 4.72
CA ARG A 55 -14.35 -2.98 6.19
C ARG A 55 -15.29 -4.10 6.66
N PHE A 56 -16.44 -4.26 5.99
CA PHE A 56 -17.42 -5.29 6.32
C PHE A 56 -17.22 -6.61 5.55
N SER A 57 -16.25 -6.66 4.63
CA SER A 57 -15.89 -7.90 3.91
C SER A 57 -15.00 -8.78 4.79
N LYS A 58 -15.37 -10.05 4.95
CA LYS A 58 -14.58 -11.07 5.69
C LYS A 58 -13.34 -11.55 4.93
N LYS A 59 -13.11 -11.08 3.69
CA LYS A 59 -11.97 -11.50 2.88
C LYS A 59 -10.84 -10.48 3.05
N PRO A 60 -9.71 -10.84 3.69
CA PRO A 60 -8.53 -9.99 3.65
C PRO A 60 -8.14 -9.74 2.19
N PRO A 61 -7.57 -8.56 1.87
CA PRO A 61 -7.06 -8.31 0.52
C PRO A 61 -6.04 -9.40 0.16
N LYS A 62 -6.13 -9.93 -1.06
CA LYS A 62 -5.07 -10.80 -1.58
C LYS A 62 -3.79 -9.97 -1.62
N PRO A 63 -2.67 -10.43 -1.04
CA PRO A 63 -1.41 -9.72 -1.14
C PRO A 63 -1.04 -9.61 -2.62
N GLN A 64 -0.74 -8.39 -3.06
CA GLN A 64 -0.21 -8.16 -4.40
C GLN A 64 1.29 -8.39 -4.35
N GLN A 65 1.75 -9.48 -4.97
CA GLN A 65 3.17 -9.76 -5.12
C GLN A 65 3.69 -8.85 -6.25
N PHE A 66 4.47 -7.85 -5.89
CA PHE A 66 5.22 -7.07 -6.88
C PHE A 66 6.51 -7.81 -7.18
N GLU A 67 6.61 -8.41 -8.36
CA GLU A 67 7.83 -9.10 -8.84
C GLU A 67 9.07 -8.19 -8.77
N PHE A 68 8.86 -6.86 -8.81
CA PHE A 68 9.91 -5.86 -8.74
C PHE A 68 10.53 -5.65 -7.34
N GLY A 69 9.92 -6.14 -6.27
CA GLY A 69 10.42 -5.93 -4.91
C GLY A 69 11.80 -6.54 -4.68
N LEU A 70 12.04 -7.73 -5.23
CA LEU A 70 13.33 -8.40 -5.14
C LEU A 70 14.41 -7.67 -5.95
N VAL A 71 14.08 -7.22 -7.17
CA VAL A 71 14.97 -6.41 -8.01
C VAL A 71 15.40 -5.15 -7.26
N TYR A 72 14.44 -4.43 -6.70
CA TYR A 72 14.68 -3.19 -5.97
C TYR A 72 15.54 -3.43 -4.72
N GLY A 73 15.24 -4.48 -3.95
CA GLY A 73 16.02 -4.82 -2.75
C GLY A 73 17.48 -5.11 -3.07
N LEU A 74 17.75 -5.95 -4.06
CA LEU A 74 19.12 -6.27 -4.48
C LEU A 74 19.85 -5.06 -5.04
N PHE A 75 19.17 -4.20 -5.79
CA PHE A 75 19.76 -2.96 -6.28
C PHE A 75 20.08 -1.97 -5.15
N SER A 76 19.20 -1.84 -4.15
CA SER A 76 19.46 -1.02 -2.96
C SER A 76 20.70 -1.48 -2.21
N ILE A 77 20.83 -2.79 -1.97
CA ILE A 77 22.01 -3.38 -1.33
C ILE A 77 23.27 -3.09 -2.16
N SER A 78 23.19 -3.21 -3.49
CA SER A 78 24.35 -2.93 -4.36
C SER A 78 24.82 -1.46 -4.26
N LYS A 79 23.89 -0.52 -4.04
CA LYS A 79 24.21 0.89 -3.80
C LYS A 79 24.80 1.14 -2.41
N GLU A 80 24.26 0.51 -1.38
CA GLU A 80 24.77 0.63 0.00
C GLU A 80 26.22 0.11 0.13
N LEU A 81 26.55 -0.92 -0.65
CA LEU A 81 27.89 -1.49 -0.73
C LEU A 81 28.83 -0.72 -1.66
N ASP A 82 28.34 0.29 -2.37
CA ASP A 82 29.07 1.01 -3.42
C ASP A 82 29.68 0.07 -4.48
N LEU A 83 28.95 -1.01 -4.80
CA LEU A 83 29.48 -2.15 -5.56
C LEU A 83 29.95 -1.75 -6.97
N ILE A 84 29.21 -0.85 -7.62
CA ILE A 84 29.53 -0.36 -8.97
C ILE A 84 30.89 0.35 -8.95
N GLU A 85 31.11 1.25 -8.00
CA GLU A 85 32.36 2.01 -7.90
C GLU A 85 33.53 1.13 -7.51
N ILE A 86 33.33 0.20 -6.57
CA ILE A 86 34.37 -0.79 -6.23
C ILE A 86 34.79 -1.55 -7.49
N ILE A 87 33.86 -2.03 -8.31
CA ILE A 87 34.22 -2.75 -9.55
C ILE A 87 34.92 -1.82 -10.55
N ASN A 88 34.42 -0.60 -10.71
CA ASN A 88 35.02 0.38 -11.62
C ASN A 88 36.44 0.76 -11.21
N GLN A 89 36.76 0.80 -9.91
CA GLN A 89 38.12 1.05 -9.40
C GLN A 89 39.12 -0.03 -9.83
N TYR A 90 38.69 -1.28 -9.96
CA TYR A 90 39.56 -2.41 -10.34
C TYR A 90 39.45 -2.79 -11.83
N THR A 91 38.74 -2.00 -12.64
CA THR A 91 38.55 -2.31 -14.07
C THR A 91 38.85 -1.11 -14.93
N SER A 92 39.39 -1.34 -16.13
CA SER A 92 39.66 -0.28 -17.10
C SER A 92 38.77 -0.47 -18.33
N LYS A 93 37.89 0.49 -18.57
CA LYS A 93 37.03 0.53 -19.77
C LYS A 93 36.98 1.96 -20.30
N ARG A 94 36.98 2.12 -21.62
CA ARG A 94 36.67 3.40 -22.27
C ARG A 94 35.26 3.85 -21.89
N GLU A 95 35.06 5.14 -21.68
CA GLU A 95 33.76 5.75 -21.33
C GLU A 95 32.77 5.70 -22.49
N GLN A 96 32.27 4.51 -22.79
CA GLN A 96 31.27 4.26 -23.82
C GLN A 96 30.22 3.29 -23.28
N GLY A 97 28.97 3.75 -23.17
CA GLY A 97 27.85 2.98 -22.62
C GLY A 97 28.04 2.60 -21.15
N PHE A 98 27.40 1.52 -20.71
CA PHE A 98 27.49 1.04 -19.33
C PHE A 98 28.92 0.79 -18.86
N SER A 99 29.26 1.28 -17.67
CA SER A 99 30.48 0.92 -16.95
C SER A 99 30.53 -0.59 -16.68
N VAL A 100 31.74 -1.08 -16.35
CA VAL A 100 31.91 -2.51 -16.01
C VAL A 100 31.15 -2.85 -14.73
N GLY A 101 31.16 -1.93 -13.75
CA GLY A 101 30.40 -2.05 -12.50
C GLY A 101 28.90 -2.14 -12.73
N GLU A 102 28.32 -1.28 -13.57
CA GLU A 102 26.89 -1.33 -13.91
C GLU A 102 26.52 -2.66 -14.57
N TYR A 103 27.33 -3.10 -15.54
CA TYR A 103 27.06 -4.35 -16.26
C TYR A 103 27.15 -5.59 -15.37
N ILE A 104 28.17 -5.68 -14.51
CA ILE A 104 28.34 -6.80 -13.57
C ILE A 104 27.26 -6.78 -12.51
N THR A 105 26.89 -5.62 -11.98
CA THR A 105 25.80 -5.48 -11.00
C THR A 105 24.47 -5.94 -11.60
N LEU A 106 24.16 -5.51 -12.82
CA LEU A 106 22.96 -5.96 -13.53
C LEU A 106 22.95 -7.48 -13.74
N LEU A 107 24.09 -8.07 -14.13
CA LEU A 107 24.22 -9.52 -14.29
C LEU A 107 24.06 -10.28 -12.96
N ALA A 108 24.59 -9.74 -11.86
CA ALA A 108 24.48 -10.34 -10.54
C ALA A 108 23.02 -10.34 -10.06
N ILE A 109 22.32 -9.21 -10.20
CA ILE A 109 20.89 -9.09 -9.88
C ILE A 109 20.08 -10.02 -10.76
N ASN A 110 20.32 -10.04 -12.07
CA ASN A 110 19.63 -10.94 -12.98
C ASN A 110 19.82 -12.40 -12.54
N ARG A 111 21.06 -12.85 -12.27
CA ARG A 111 21.35 -14.21 -11.79
C ARG A 111 20.69 -14.57 -10.47
N ALA A 112 20.54 -13.61 -9.55
CA ALA A 112 19.90 -13.84 -8.26
C ALA A 112 18.37 -14.00 -8.37
N ILE A 113 17.75 -13.44 -9.41
CA ILE A 113 16.30 -13.41 -9.60
C ILE A 113 15.85 -14.49 -10.58
N ALA A 114 16.58 -14.63 -11.68
CA ALA A 114 16.34 -15.63 -12.72
C ALA A 114 17.70 -16.21 -13.13
N LEU A 115 17.81 -17.53 -13.18
CA LEU A 115 19.02 -18.23 -13.68
C LEU A 115 19.19 -18.08 -15.21
N SER A 116 18.80 -16.95 -15.78
CA SER A 116 18.84 -16.64 -17.20
C SER A 116 20.27 -16.34 -17.67
N SER A 117 20.61 -16.84 -18.85
CA SER A 117 21.92 -16.67 -19.48
C SER A 117 22.17 -15.22 -19.91
N LYS A 118 23.46 -14.81 -19.98
CA LYS A 118 23.92 -13.46 -20.38
C LYS A 118 23.24 -12.90 -21.66
N SER A 119 22.83 -13.76 -22.58
CA SER A 119 22.15 -13.40 -23.84
C SER A 119 20.78 -12.75 -23.65
N GLN A 120 20.09 -13.02 -22.54
CA GLN A 120 18.73 -12.51 -22.29
C GLN A 120 18.71 -11.11 -21.66
N VAL A 121 19.82 -10.65 -21.09
CA VAL A 121 19.94 -9.33 -20.43
C VAL A 121 20.22 -8.20 -21.44
N ARG A 122 20.60 -8.53 -22.68
CA ARG A 122 21.08 -7.58 -23.69
C ARG A 122 20.00 -7.12 -24.70
N LYS A 123 18.75 -7.54 -24.52
CA LYS A 123 17.60 -7.11 -25.34
C LYS A 123 16.85 -6.00 -24.62
#